data_AF-A0A8D0GTE5-F1
#
_entry.id   AF-A0A8D0GTE5-F1
#
_cell.length_a   1.000
_cell.length_b   1.000
_cell.length_c   1.000
_cell.angle_alpha   90.00
_cell.angle_beta   90.00
_cell.angle_gamma   90.00
#
_symmetry.space_group_name_H-M   'P 1'
#
loop_
_entity.id
_entity.type
_entity.pdbx_description
1 polymer ?
#
loop_
_entity_poly.entity_id
_entity_poly.type
_entity_poly.pdbx_seq_one_letter_code
_entity_poly.pdbx_strand_id
1 'polypeptide(L)'
;MIHKGDRTKFDVEILKQLLKLLPEKHEIENLKSFKEEKAKLANADQLYLLLLRVPSYQLRIECMLICEETSVLLEMLEPKAETIVRACKGKWETNTHQG
;
A
#
# COMPACT_ATOMS: atom_id res chain seq x y z
N MET A 1 13.18 4.29 0.24
CA MET A 1 11.74 4.57 0.42
C MET A 1 10.99 3.26 0.67
N ILE A 2 10.92 2.35 -0.30
CA ILE A 2 10.22 1.04 -0.16
C ILE A 2 10.84 0.14 0.93
N HIS A 3 12.17 0.05 1.00
CA HIS A 3 12.84 -0.72 2.07
C HIS A 3 12.45 -0.26 3.49
N LYS A 4 12.18 1.04 3.67
CA LYS A 4 11.79 1.61 4.96
C LYS A 4 10.27 1.58 5.19
N GLY A 5 9.48 1.15 4.20
CA GLY A 5 8.02 1.23 4.26
C GLY A 5 7.51 2.68 4.34
N ASP A 6 8.22 3.63 3.72
CA ASP A 6 7.86 5.06 3.78
C ASP A 6 6.62 5.34 2.93
N ARG A 7 5.45 5.27 3.58
CA ARG A 7 4.12 5.49 2.98
C ARG A 7 3.86 6.93 2.53
N THR A 8 4.59 7.91 3.05
CA THR A 8 4.39 9.34 2.69
C THR A 8 4.73 9.68 1.25
N LYS A 9 5.31 8.72 0.52
CA LYS A 9 5.86 8.89 -0.82
C LYS A 9 5.08 8.14 -1.90
N PHE A 10 4.08 7.35 -1.50
CA PHE A 10 3.35 6.49 -2.41
C PHE A 10 1.86 6.57 -2.08
N ASP A 11 1.05 6.89 -3.09
CA ASP A 11 -0.40 6.73 -3.00
C ASP A 11 -0.83 5.33 -3.44
N VAL A 12 -2.13 5.07 -3.31
CA VAL A 12 -2.76 3.79 -3.67
C VAL A 12 -2.49 3.39 -5.12
N GLU A 13 -2.51 4.33 -6.06
CA GLU A 13 -2.36 4.03 -7.50
C GLU A 13 -0.91 3.67 -7.82
N ILE A 14 0.06 4.41 -7.29
CA ILE A 14 1.48 4.12 -7.47
C ILE A 14 1.81 2.74 -6.88
N LEU A 15 1.28 2.40 -5.69
CA LEU A 15 1.48 1.08 -5.08
C LEU A 15 0.90 -0.05 -5.95
N LYS A 16 -0.27 0.16 -6.56
CA LYS A 16 -0.87 -0.80 -7.51
C LYS A 16 -0.02 -0.97 -8.77
N GLN A 17 0.53 0.13 -9.30
CA GLN A 17 1.42 0.09 -10.46
C GLN A 17 2.74 -0.64 -10.14
N LEU A 18 3.30 -0.41 -8.95
CA LEU A 18 4.52 -1.08 -8.48
C LEU A 18 4.36 -2.59 -8.30
N LEU A 19 3.14 -3.08 -8.01
CA LEU A 19 2.82 -4.51 -8.02
C LEU A 19 2.70 -5.07 -9.44
N LYS A 20 2.11 -4.31 -10.36
CA LYS A 20 1.97 -4.71 -11.77
C LYS A 20 3.30 -4.76 -12.52
N LEU A 21 4.27 -3.95 -12.09
CA LEU A 21 5.63 -3.90 -12.64
C LEU A 21 6.54 -5.03 -12.12
N LEU A 22 6.00 -6.07 -11.48
CA LEU A 22 6.81 -7.20 -11.06
C LEU A 22 7.18 -8.06 -12.27
N PRO A 23 8.48 -8.38 -12.46
CA PRO A 23 8.91 -9.25 -13.54
C PRO A 23 8.36 -10.66 -13.34
N GLU A 24 8.10 -11.34 -14.45
CA GLU A 24 7.75 -12.76 -14.45
C GLU A 24 8.94 -13.63 -14.02
N LYS A 25 8.63 -14.88 -13.60
CA LYS A 25 9.67 -15.82 -13.15
C LYS A 25 10.79 -16.01 -14.17
N HIS A 26 10.44 -16.12 -15.45
CA HIS A 26 11.40 -16.31 -16.52
C HIS A 26 12.30 -15.09 -16.73
N GLU A 27 11.77 -13.87 -16.58
CA GLU A 27 12.55 -12.63 -16.63
C GLU A 27 13.53 -12.55 -15.44
N ILE A 28 13.09 -12.94 -14.25
CA ILE A 28 13.96 -13.01 -13.06
C ILE A 28 15.10 -14.01 -13.26
N GLU A 29 14.81 -15.17 -13.85
CA GLU A 29 15.83 -16.19 -14.16
C GLU A 29 16.84 -15.69 -15.18
N ASN A 30 16.38 -15.00 -16.23
CA ASN A 30 17.22 -14.36 -17.23
C ASN A 30 18.14 -13.29 -16.60
N LEU A 31 17.59 -12.44 -15.72
CA LEU A 31 18.37 -11.43 -15.00
C LEU A 31 19.41 -12.03 -14.05
N LYS A 32 19.13 -13.19 -13.46
CA LYS A 32 20.07 -13.92 -12.59
C LYS A 32 21.17 -14.62 -13.38
N SER A 33 20.87 -15.11 -14.58
CA SER A 33 21.83 -15.80 -15.45
C SER A 33 22.71 -14.84 -16.25
N PHE A 34 22.36 -13.56 -16.31
CA PHE A 34 23.13 -12.51 -16.97
C PHE A 34 24.49 -12.31 -16.28
N LYS A 35 25.56 -12.81 -16.92
CA LYS A 35 26.95 -12.76 -16.42
C LYS A 35 27.74 -11.54 -16.88
N GLU A 36 27.18 -10.74 -17.78
CA GLU A 36 27.82 -9.52 -18.26
C GLU A 36 27.64 -8.35 -17.28
N GLU A 37 28.19 -7.20 -17.65
CA GLU A 37 28.10 -5.98 -16.87
C GLU A 37 26.65 -5.47 -16.79
N LYS A 38 26.10 -5.43 -15.58
CA LYS A 38 24.72 -5.00 -15.31
C LYS A 38 24.38 -3.59 -15.82
N ALA A 39 25.39 -2.76 -16.09
CA ALA A 39 25.22 -1.43 -16.68
C ALA A 39 24.74 -1.47 -18.15
N LYS A 40 24.87 -2.62 -18.84
CA LYS A 40 24.40 -2.81 -20.22
C LYS A 40 22.94 -3.24 -20.32
N LEU A 41 22.31 -3.57 -19.19
CA LEU A 41 20.92 -3.95 -19.15
C LEU A 41 20.02 -2.77 -19.51
N ALA A 42 18.86 -3.04 -20.12
CA ALA A 42 17.88 -2.01 -20.41
C ALA A 42 17.36 -1.37 -19.11
N ASN A 43 16.80 -0.16 -19.18
CA ASN A 43 16.30 0.54 -18.00
C ASN A 43 15.27 -0.27 -17.18
N ALA A 44 14.43 -1.07 -17.86
CA ALA A 44 13.46 -1.94 -17.21
C ALA A 44 14.14 -3.05 -16.39
N ASP A 45 15.14 -3.71 -16.95
CA ASP A 45 15.93 -4.76 -16.29
C ASP A 45 16.70 -4.21 -15.09
N GLN A 46 17.27 -3.00 -15.23
CA GLN A 46 17.94 -2.32 -14.12
C GLN A 46 16.95 -2.00 -12.99
N LEU A 47 15.74 -1.54 -13.32
CA LEU A 47 14.68 -1.33 -12.33
C LEU A 47 14.35 -2.65 -11.62
N TYR A 48 14.13 -3.74 -12.35
CA TYR A 48 13.85 -5.06 -11.76
C TYR A 48 14.95 -5.53 -10.82
N LEU A 49 16.22 -5.32 -11.17
CA LEU A 49 17.33 -5.61 -10.26
C LEU A 49 17.28 -4.78 -8.96
N LEU A 50 16.86 -3.52 -9.02
CA LEU A 50 16.68 -2.69 -7.84
C LEU A 50 15.51 -3.18 -6.97
N LEU A 51 14.38 -3.56 -7.59
CA LEU A 51 13.21 -4.08 -6.88
C LEU A 51 13.51 -5.43 -6.21
N LEU A 52 14.15 -6.36 -6.93
CA LEU A 52 14.53 -7.68 -6.42
C LEU A 52 15.55 -7.63 -5.27
N ARG A 53 16.32 -6.54 -5.15
CA ARG A 53 17.23 -6.33 -4.02
C ARG A 53 16.52 -5.93 -2.73
N VAL A 54 15.26 -5.48 -2.81
CA VAL A 54 14.47 -5.17 -1.62
C VAL A 54 13.96 -6.48 -1.02
N PRO A 55 14.34 -6.82 0.23
CA PRO A 55 13.88 -8.05 0.86
C PRO A 55 12.36 -8.07 0.96
N SER A 56 11.74 -9.15 0.51
CA SER A 56 10.28 -9.33 0.51
C SER A 56 9.54 -8.15 -0.13
N TYR A 57 10.07 -7.62 -1.25
CA TYR A 57 9.51 -6.45 -1.96
C TYR A 57 8.00 -6.52 -2.12
N GLN A 58 7.47 -7.61 -2.69
CA GLN A 58 6.04 -7.76 -2.96
C GLN A 58 5.21 -7.58 -1.68
N LEU A 59 5.55 -8.32 -0.62
CA LEU A 59 4.88 -8.21 0.68
C LEU A 59 4.93 -6.79 1.25
N ARG A 60 6.05 -6.08 1.10
CA ARG A 60 6.16 -4.69 1.58
C ARG A 60 5.21 -3.76 0.82
N ILE A 61 5.11 -3.90 -0.50
CA ILE A 61 4.18 -3.10 -1.31
C ILE A 61 2.75 -3.44 -0.94
N GLU A 62 2.41 -4.72 -0.80
CA GLU A 62 1.07 -5.18 -0.37
C GLU A 62 0.70 -4.61 1.00
N CYS A 63 1.60 -4.66 1.99
CA CYS A 63 1.35 -4.08 3.31
C CYS A 63 1.15 -2.57 3.24
N MET A 64 1.99 -1.84 2.49
CA MET A 64 1.80 -0.40 2.32
C MET A 64 0.47 -0.07 1.64
N LEU A 65 0.07 -0.85 0.63
CA LEU A 65 -1.20 -0.68 -0.06
C LEU A 65 -2.39 -0.87 0.87
N ILE A 66 -2.39 -1.95 1.66
CA ILE A 66 -3.43 -2.22 2.65
C ILE A 66 -3.54 -1.07 3.66
N CYS A 67 -2.41 -0.53 4.12
CA CYS A 67 -2.42 0.58 5.05
C CYS A 67 -3.03 1.86 4.45
N GLU A 68 -2.72 2.18 3.19
CA GLU A 68 -3.29 3.34 2.50
C GLU A 68 -4.80 3.15 2.25
N GLU A 69 -5.21 2.00 1.72
CA GLU A 69 -6.64 1.71 1.47
C GLU A 69 -7.44 1.72 2.78
N THR A 70 -6.90 1.17 3.86
CA THR A 70 -7.56 1.16 5.18
C THR A 70 -7.66 2.57 5.75
N SER A 71 -6.65 3.42 5.59
CA SER A 71 -6.70 4.81 6.08
C SER A 71 -7.85 5.58 5.43
N VAL A 72 -8.00 5.46 4.11
CA VAL A 72 -9.12 6.07 3.36
C VAL A 72 -10.47 5.53 3.83
N LEU A 73 -10.57 4.22 4.04
CA LEU A 73 -11.82 3.61 4.53
C LEU A 73 -12.18 4.09 5.95
N LEU A 74 -11.20 4.22 6.84
CA LEU A 74 -11.41 4.71 8.20
C LEU A 74 -11.87 6.17 8.20
N GLU A 75 -11.21 7.04 7.42
CA GLU A 75 -11.60 8.45 7.25
C GLU A 75 -13.05 8.60 6.77
N MET A 76 -13.53 7.67 5.92
CA MET A 76 -14.92 7.65 5.47
C MET A 76 -15.90 7.07 6.49
N LEU A 77 -15.45 6.15 7.34
CA LEU A 77 -16.30 5.40 8.26
C LEU A 77 -16.49 6.12 9.60
N GLU A 78 -15.43 6.73 10.11
CA GLU A 78 -15.40 7.45 11.39
C GLU A 78 -16.54 8.48 11.54
N PRO A 79 -16.76 9.44 10.61
CA PRO A 79 -17.84 10.42 10.76
C PRO A 79 -19.23 9.79 10.74
N LYS A 80 -19.41 8.67 10.04
CA LYS A 80 -20.68 7.92 10.01
C LYS A 80 -20.94 7.25 11.36
N ALA A 81 -19.92 6.61 11.91
CA ALA A 81 -19.99 5.99 13.23
C ALA A 81 -20.29 7.04 14.31
N GLU A 82 -19.60 8.19 14.29
CA GLU A 82 -19.86 9.30 15.21
C GLU A 82 -21.29 9.84 15.12
N THR A 83 -21.85 9.91 13.91
CA THR A 83 -23.23 10.35 13.70
C THR A 83 -24.21 9.41 14.37
N ILE A 84 -24.03 8.10 14.22
CA ILE A 84 -24.86 7.08 14.88
C ILE A 84 -24.72 7.19 16.41
N VAL A 85 -23.49 7.28 16.92
CA VAL A 85 -23.23 7.40 18.36
C VAL A 85 -23.90 8.64 18.94
N ARG A 86 -23.80 9.80 18.28
CA ARG A 86 -24.47 11.03 18.71
C ARG A 86 -25.99 10.90 18.70
N ALA A 87 -26.57 10.31 17.67
CA ALA A 87 -28.02 10.11 17.59
C ALA A 87 -28.56 9.23 18.73
N CYS A 88 -27.84 8.16 19.08
CA CYS A 88 -28.19 7.28 20.20
C CYS A 88 -28.07 7.99 21.56
N LYS A 89 -27.01 8.78 21.77
CA LYS A 89 -26.81 9.54 23.02
C LYS A 89 -27.82 10.67 23.19
N GLY A 90 -28.10 11.44 22.13
CA GLY A 90 -29.09 12.52 22.17
C GLY A 90 -30.50 12.02 22.52
N LYS A 91 -30.89 10.82 22.03
CA LYS A 91 -32.16 10.18 22.40
C LYS A 91 -32.24 9.77 23.87
N TRP A 92 -31.10 9.47 24.50
CA TRP A 92 -31.05 9.11 25.91
C TRP A 92 -31.27 10.34 26.82
N GLU A 93 -30.65 11.46 26.47
CA GLU A 93 -30.73 12.72 27.22
C GLU A 93 -32.13 13.38 27.10
N THR A 94 -32.80 13.26 25.96
CA THR A 94 -34.17 13.79 25.80
C THR A 94 -35.23 13.01 26.59
N ASN A 95 -35.01 11.72 26.84
CA ASN A 95 -35.95 10.87 27.59
C ASN A 95 -35.75 10.95 29.12
N THR A 96 -34.61 11.43 29.61
CA THR A 96 -34.31 11.52 31.05
C THR A 96 -34.75 12.83 31.70
N HIS A 97 -35.14 13.84 30.93
CA HIS A 97 -35.67 15.12 31.41
C HIS A 97 -37.19 15.31 31.21
N GLN A 98 -37.90 14.26 30.81
CA GLN A 98 -39.38 14.26 30.69
C GLN A 98 -40.09 13.33 31.69
N GLY A 99 -39.37 12.78 32.67
CA GLY A 99 -39.92 11.94 33.75
C GLY A 99 -39.97 12.65 35.09
#